data_AF-A0A350T494-F1
#
_entry.id   AF-A0A350T494-F1
#
_cell.length_a   1.000
_cell.length_b   1.000
_cell.length_c   1.000
_cell.angle_alpha   90.00
_cell.angle_beta   90.00
_cell.angle_gamma   90.00
#
_symmetry.space_group_name_H-M   'P 1'
#
loop_
_entity.id
_entity.type
_entity.pdbx_description
1 polymer ?
#
loop_
_entity_poly.entity_id
_entity_poly.type
_entity_poly.pdbx_seq_one_letter_code
_entity_poly.pdbx_strand_id
1 'polypeptide(L)'
;MANLTQISDNSGGRSLGRSGALIGLVFGAGLGSLRMFLDDSPDAVSTGNLAFLAAFVAPFALALGALRLNRATMRAAVWLGCGALGLAGSIVAFSGVSLVLILPGGLLLAAAIQALGARDTSPEWPAALIAVWIVATGVLAFLALFQHEDPRSWTNGNVSYGTSDVITRAEGMTSLGVWLASLVVLATALWLWEMMARRR
;
A
#
# COMPACT_ATOMS: atom_id res chain seq x y z
N MET A 1 -28.20 22.42 -13.83
CA MET A 1 -26.95 23.21 -13.91
C MET A 1 -25.97 22.66 -12.89
N ALA A 2 -24.97 21.88 -13.31
CA ALA A 2 -23.92 21.45 -12.40
C ALA A 2 -23.09 22.68 -12.01
N ASN A 3 -22.90 22.88 -10.70
CA ASN A 3 -22.26 24.07 -10.15
C ASN A 3 -20.77 24.05 -10.56
N LEU A 4 -20.26 25.10 -11.21
CA LEU A 4 -18.87 25.15 -11.71
C LEU A 4 -17.83 24.96 -10.59
N THR A 5 -18.19 25.28 -9.35
CA THR A 5 -17.42 24.99 -8.13
C THR A 5 -17.22 23.50 -7.88
N GLN A 6 -18.22 22.66 -8.20
CA GLN A 6 -18.19 21.22 -7.97
C GLN A 6 -17.26 20.46 -8.94
N ILE A 7 -16.98 21.04 -10.11
CA ILE A 7 -16.03 20.48 -11.10
C ILE A 7 -14.58 20.77 -10.66
N SER A 8 -14.32 21.95 -10.07
CA SER A 8 -13.01 22.32 -9.52
C SER A 8 -12.61 21.42 -8.35
N ASP A 9 -13.50 21.20 -7.37
CA ASP A 9 -13.18 20.44 -6.16
C ASP A 9 -12.85 18.96 -6.43
N ASN A 10 -13.49 18.33 -7.41
CA ASN A 10 -13.20 16.94 -7.76
C ASN A 10 -11.85 16.75 -8.47
N SER A 11 -11.29 17.82 -9.06
CA SER A 11 -10.00 17.75 -9.75
C SER A 11 -8.81 17.74 -8.77
N GLY A 12 -8.93 18.46 -7.66
CA GLY A 12 -7.91 18.57 -6.61
C GLY A 12 -7.58 17.22 -5.97
N GLY A 13 -8.60 16.51 -5.47
CA GLY A 13 -8.42 15.21 -4.82
C GLY A 13 -7.83 14.15 -5.75
N ARG A 14 -8.20 14.13 -7.03
CA ARG A 14 -7.64 13.19 -8.01
C ARG A 14 -6.19 13.51 -8.37
N SER A 15 -5.84 14.80 -8.45
CA SER A 15 -4.46 15.24 -8.66
C SER A 15 -3.58 14.82 -7.49
N LEU A 16 -4.03 15.08 -6.25
CA LEU A 16 -3.32 14.67 -5.04
C LEU A 16 -3.17 13.15 -4.95
N GLY A 17 -4.25 12.40 -5.19
CA GLY A 17 -4.23 10.95 -5.18
C GLY A 17 -3.26 10.37 -6.21
N ARG A 18 -3.21 10.96 -7.42
CA ARG A 18 -2.25 10.58 -8.46
C ARG A 18 -0.81 10.88 -8.04
N SER A 19 -0.55 12.10 -7.56
CA SER A 19 0.79 12.50 -7.13
C SER A 19 1.29 11.65 -5.97
N GLY A 20 0.46 11.42 -4.95
CA GLY A 20 0.78 10.55 -3.82
C GLY A 20 1.06 9.11 -4.27
N ALA A 21 0.25 8.56 -5.18
CA ALA A 21 0.48 7.23 -5.72
C ALA A 21 1.77 7.13 -6.54
N LEU A 22 2.07 8.10 -7.42
CA LEU A 22 3.27 8.09 -8.25
C LEU A 22 4.55 8.26 -7.42
N ILE A 23 4.57 9.24 -6.51
CA ILE A 23 5.69 9.46 -5.59
C ILE A 23 5.90 8.23 -4.72
N GLY A 24 4.81 7.66 -4.20
CA GLY A 24 4.86 6.45 -3.39
C GLY A 24 5.36 5.23 -4.15
N LEU A 25 4.98 5.06 -5.42
CA LEU A 25 5.53 4.01 -6.27
C LEU A 25 7.05 4.16 -6.44
N VAL A 26 7.54 5.37 -6.71
CA VAL A 26 8.98 5.63 -6.87
C VAL A 26 9.73 5.34 -5.57
N PHE A 27 9.28 5.88 -4.44
CA PHE A 27 9.94 5.65 -3.16
C PHE A 27 9.80 4.22 -2.65
N GLY A 28 8.63 3.62 -2.78
CA GLY A 28 8.38 2.22 -2.41
C GLY A 28 9.21 1.25 -3.25
N ALA A 29 9.33 1.49 -4.56
CA ALA A 29 10.20 0.71 -5.42
C ALA A 29 11.67 0.92 -5.07
N GLY A 30 12.09 2.16 -4.81
CA GLY A 30 13.45 2.48 -4.37
C GLY A 30 13.82 1.77 -3.07
N LEU A 31 12.96 1.86 -2.05
CA LEU A 31 13.15 1.18 -0.75
C LEU A 31 13.18 -0.34 -0.88
N GLY A 32 12.22 -0.92 -1.62
CA GLY A 32 12.17 -2.36 -1.82
C GLY A 32 13.37 -2.89 -2.62
N SER A 33 13.81 -2.14 -3.62
CA SER A 33 14.97 -2.51 -4.45
C SER A 33 16.29 -2.30 -3.72
N LEU A 34 16.37 -1.33 -2.80
CA LEU A 34 17.58 -1.09 -2.00
C LEU A 34 18.00 -2.37 -1.25
N ARG A 35 17.04 -3.14 -0.73
CA ARG A 35 17.31 -4.44 -0.11
C ARG A 35 17.94 -5.43 -1.09
N MET A 36 17.49 -5.47 -2.35
CA MET A 36 18.06 -6.36 -3.37
C MET A 36 19.46 -5.93 -3.80
N PHE A 37 19.73 -4.62 -3.84
CA PHE A 37 21.05 -4.10 -4.24
C PHE A 37 22.10 -4.20 -3.13
N LEU A 38 21.67 -4.24 -1.86
CA LEU A 38 22.57 -4.36 -0.70
C LEU A 38 22.77 -5.82 -0.26
N ASP A 39 22.02 -6.77 -0.84
CA ASP A 39 22.14 -8.19 -0.57
C ASP A 39 23.14 -8.83 -1.54
N ASP A 40 24.37 -9.04 -1.08
CA ASP A 40 25.44 -9.67 -1.87
C ASP A 40 25.28 -11.20 -2.01
N SER A 41 24.19 -11.78 -1.50
CA SER A 41 23.95 -13.22 -1.61
C SER A 41 23.48 -13.62 -3.03
N PRO A 42 23.77 -14.85 -3.49
CA PRO A 42 23.25 -15.37 -4.75
C PRO A 42 21.71 -15.49 -4.79
N ASP A 43 21.04 -15.29 -3.65
CA ASP A 43 19.58 -15.26 -3.50
C ASP A 43 19.01 -13.81 -3.44
N ALA A 44 19.76 -12.79 -3.89
CA ALA A 44 19.32 -11.39 -3.87
C ALA A 44 17.99 -11.13 -4.61
N VAL A 45 17.66 -11.93 -5.63
CA VAL A 45 16.34 -11.95 -6.30
C VAL A 45 15.51 -13.15 -5.83
N SER A 46 15.48 -13.37 -4.53
CA SER A 46 14.63 -14.39 -3.92
C SER A 46 13.18 -13.92 -3.80
N THR A 47 12.26 -14.89 -3.67
CA THR A 47 10.85 -14.64 -3.42
C THR A 47 10.60 -13.75 -2.20
N GLY A 48 11.47 -13.82 -1.17
CA GLY A 48 11.40 -12.96 0.01
C GLY A 48 11.63 -11.49 -0.32
N ASN A 49 12.67 -11.18 -1.09
CA ASN A 49 12.96 -9.81 -1.50
C ASN A 49 11.88 -9.24 -2.45
N LEU A 50 11.31 -10.07 -3.33
CA LEU A 50 10.16 -9.68 -4.16
C LEU A 50 8.91 -9.38 -3.32
N ALA A 51 8.64 -10.20 -2.31
CA ALA A 51 7.53 -9.98 -1.38
C ALA A 51 7.71 -8.71 -0.55
N PHE A 52 8.93 -8.44 -0.10
CA PHE A 52 9.31 -7.20 0.56
C PHE A 52 9.07 -5.98 -0.34
N LEU A 53 9.56 -6.02 -1.59
CA LEU A 53 9.28 -4.98 -2.59
C LEU A 53 7.77 -4.78 -2.80
N ALA A 54 7.02 -5.87 -2.94
CA ALA A 54 5.58 -5.82 -3.11
C ALA A 54 4.87 -5.15 -1.92
N ALA A 55 5.32 -5.40 -0.69
CA ALA A 55 4.74 -4.78 0.50
C ALA A 55 4.81 -3.24 0.47
N PHE A 56 5.87 -2.68 -0.11
CA PHE A 56 6.01 -1.22 -0.26
C PHE A 56 5.36 -0.66 -1.53
N VAL A 57 5.30 -1.43 -2.62
CA VAL A 57 4.77 -0.96 -3.92
C VAL A 57 3.25 -1.14 -4.03
N ALA A 58 2.71 -2.23 -3.49
CA ALA A 58 1.30 -2.61 -3.67
C ALA A 58 0.29 -1.55 -3.19
N PRO A 59 0.45 -0.90 -2.02
CA PRO A 59 -0.47 0.16 -1.60
C PRO A 59 -0.54 1.31 -2.61
N PHE A 60 0.60 1.71 -3.19
CA PHE A 60 0.64 2.84 -4.13
C PHE A 60 0.13 2.44 -5.52
N ALA A 61 0.38 1.19 -5.95
CA ALA A 61 -0.22 0.65 -7.16
C ALA A 61 -1.75 0.57 -7.05
N LEU A 62 -2.26 0.14 -5.90
CA LEU A 62 -3.68 0.14 -5.56
C LEU A 62 -4.28 1.55 -5.58
N ALA A 63 -3.60 2.52 -4.96
CA ALA A 63 -4.01 3.92 -4.96
C ALA A 63 -4.07 4.51 -6.38
N LEU A 64 -3.14 4.14 -7.27
CA LEU A 64 -3.16 4.52 -8.68
C LEU A 64 -4.34 3.86 -9.41
N GLY A 65 -4.58 2.58 -9.16
CA GLY A 65 -5.73 1.83 -9.69
C GLY A 65 -7.06 2.45 -9.30
N ALA A 66 -7.16 3.00 -8.09
CA ALA A 66 -8.37 3.69 -7.61
C ALA A 66 -8.77 4.89 -8.48
N LEU A 67 -7.85 5.50 -9.24
CA LEU A 67 -8.20 6.59 -10.15
C LEU A 67 -9.23 6.18 -11.23
N ARG A 68 -9.33 4.88 -11.52
CA ARG A 68 -10.30 4.29 -12.45
C ARG A 68 -11.70 4.15 -11.85
N LEU A 69 -11.84 4.22 -10.53
CA LEU A 69 -13.14 4.14 -9.86
C LEU A 69 -13.92 5.43 -10.10
N ASN A 70 -15.19 5.29 -10.47
CA ASN A 70 -16.04 6.44 -10.78
C ASN A 70 -16.50 7.19 -9.51
N ARG A 71 -16.72 6.45 -8.41
CA ARG A 71 -17.26 6.99 -7.15
C ARG A 71 -16.19 7.62 -6.28
N ALA A 72 -16.48 8.81 -5.74
CA ALA A 72 -15.53 9.54 -4.91
C ALA A 72 -15.27 8.83 -3.57
N THR A 73 -16.32 8.31 -2.94
CA THR A 73 -16.25 7.58 -1.65
C THR A 73 -15.38 6.33 -1.73
N MET A 74 -15.48 5.56 -2.81
CA MET A 74 -14.64 4.37 -3.03
C MET A 74 -13.18 4.73 -3.25
N ARG A 75 -12.90 5.78 -4.03
CA ARG A 75 -11.54 6.28 -4.20
C ARG A 75 -10.96 6.71 -2.86
N ALA A 76 -11.74 7.45 -2.08
CA ALA A 76 -11.34 7.90 -0.77
C ALA A 76 -10.99 6.74 0.16
N ALA A 77 -11.81 5.69 0.19
CA ALA A 77 -11.54 4.49 0.98
C ALA A 77 -10.21 3.82 0.61
N VAL A 78 -9.95 3.63 -0.69
CA VAL A 78 -8.70 3.02 -1.15
C VAL A 78 -7.51 3.91 -0.80
N TRP A 79 -7.59 5.22 -1.05
CA TRP A 79 -6.53 6.16 -0.69
C TRP A 79 -6.31 6.28 0.81
N LEU A 80 -7.36 6.18 1.63
CA LEU A 80 -7.26 6.17 3.08
C LEU A 80 -6.48 4.94 3.55
N GLY A 81 -6.88 3.75 3.10
CA GLY A 81 -6.19 2.50 3.45
C GLY A 81 -4.74 2.48 2.98
N CYS A 82 -4.47 2.89 1.75
CA CYS A 82 -3.12 2.92 1.19
C CYS A 82 -2.25 4.00 1.83
N GLY A 83 -2.82 5.17 2.13
CA GLY A 83 -2.14 6.26 2.83
C GLY A 83 -1.79 5.87 4.27
N ALA A 84 -2.70 5.21 4.97
CA ALA A 84 -2.46 4.68 6.32
C ALA A 84 -1.34 3.62 6.31
N LEU A 85 -1.33 2.70 5.33
CA LEU A 85 -0.23 1.76 5.17
C LEU A 85 1.11 2.45 4.85
N GLY A 86 1.10 3.50 4.02
CA GLY A 86 2.30 4.30 3.73
C GLY A 86 2.87 4.96 4.99
N LEU A 87 2.01 5.54 5.83
CA LEU A 87 2.43 6.10 7.13
C LEU A 87 2.91 5.02 8.10
N ALA A 88 2.17 3.92 8.23
CA ALA A 88 2.57 2.81 9.10
C ALA A 88 3.92 2.23 8.67
N GLY A 89 4.13 2.01 7.37
CA GLY A 89 5.39 1.56 6.81
C GLY A 89 6.54 2.54 7.06
N SER A 90 6.27 3.86 7.06
CA SER A 90 7.28 4.86 7.39
C SER A 90 7.77 4.76 8.85
N ILE A 91 6.86 4.41 9.77
CA ILE A 91 7.14 4.28 11.20
C ILE A 91 7.79 2.94 11.49
N VAL A 92 7.17 1.83 11.06
CA VAL A 92 7.59 0.47 11.40
C VAL A 92 9.00 0.15 10.92
N ALA A 93 9.39 0.65 9.75
CA ALA A 93 10.71 0.39 9.22
C ALA A 93 11.84 1.14 9.97
N PHE A 94 11.53 2.10 10.87
CA PHE A 94 12.43 2.85 11.80
C PHE A 94 13.84 3.19 11.27
N SER A 95 13.99 3.23 9.97
CA SER A 95 15.20 3.62 9.27
C SER A 95 14.94 5.02 8.77
N GLY A 96 15.90 5.93 8.88
CA GLY A 96 15.74 7.28 8.33
C GLY A 96 15.30 7.26 6.85
N VAL A 97 15.58 6.16 6.15
CA VAL A 97 15.19 5.92 4.76
C VAL A 97 13.68 5.73 4.58
N SER A 98 12.95 5.09 5.51
CA SER A 98 11.50 4.87 5.35
C SER A 98 10.64 6.11 5.57
N LEU A 99 11.19 7.16 6.18
CA LEU A 99 10.52 8.44 6.38
C LEU A 99 10.06 9.10 5.07
N VAL A 100 10.70 8.75 3.94
CA VAL A 100 10.28 9.27 2.63
C VAL A 100 8.85 8.88 2.26
N LEU A 101 8.29 7.84 2.90
CA LEU A 101 6.90 7.39 2.69
C LEU A 101 5.85 8.26 3.41
N ILE A 102 6.26 9.13 4.34
CA ILE A 102 5.34 10.08 4.99
C ILE A 102 4.71 11.01 3.96
N LEU A 103 5.50 11.51 3.01
CA LEU A 103 5.04 12.42 1.98
C LEU A 103 3.94 11.79 1.08
N PRO A 104 4.17 10.65 0.40
CA PRO A 104 3.12 10.02 -0.40
C PRO A 104 1.94 9.53 0.46
N GLY A 105 2.19 9.03 1.67
CA GLY A 105 1.12 8.64 2.61
C GLY A 105 0.21 9.82 2.97
N GLY A 106 0.80 10.96 3.34
CA GLY A 106 0.08 12.19 3.64
C GLY A 106 -0.70 12.75 2.44
N LEU A 107 -0.12 12.70 1.23
CA LEU A 107 -0.82 13.10 0.00
C LEU A 107 -2.05 12.22 -0.28
N LEU A 108 -1.95 10.91 -0.06
CA LEU A 108 -3.09 9.99 -0.21
C LEU A 108 -4.17 10.23 0.83
N LEU A 109 -3.80 10.51 2.09
CA LEU A 109 -4.78 10.87 3.13
C LEU A 109 -5.47 12.21 2.82
N ALA A 110 -4.72 13.21 2.36
CA ALA A 110 -5.30 14.49 1.94
C ALA A 110 -6.26 14.29 0.75
N ALA A 111 -5.88 13.46 -0.22
CA ALA A 111 -6.75 13.09 -1.34
C ALA A 111 -8.03 12.38 -0.88
N ALA A 112 -7.93 11.49 0.12
CA ALA A 112 -9.06 10.79 0.70
C ALA A 112 -10.02 11.75 1.41
N ILE A 113 -9.50 12.65 2.24
CA ILE A 113 -10.31 13.66 2.96
C ILE A 113 -11.06 14.55 1.96
N GLN A 114 -10.38 15.03 0.91
CA GLN A 114 -11.04 15.82 -0.13
C GLN A 114 -12.11 15.03 -0.89
N ALA A 115 -11.86 13.76 -1.19
CA ALA A 115 -12.83 12.91 -1.87
C ALA A 115 -14.04 12.54 -0.99
N LEU A 116 -13.89 12.48 0.35
CA LEU A 116 -15.01 12.34 1.29
C LEU A 116 -15.85 13.61 1.42
N GLY A 117 -15.25 14.79 1.24
CA GLY A 117 -15.97 16.06 1.23
C GLY A 117 -16.90 16.25 0.03
N ALA A 118 -16.75 15.44 -1.03
CA ALA A 118 -17.66 15.45 -2.16
C ALA A 118 -19.02 14.85 -1.75
N ARG A 119 -20.11 15.59 -1.98
CA ARG A 119 -21.49 15.09 -1.73
C ARG A 119 -21.77 13.88 -2.63
N ASP A 120 -21.62 12.68 -2.09
CA ASP A 120 -22.04 11.42 -2.68
C ASP A 120 -23.18 10.85 -1.83
N THR A 121 -24.27 10.40 -2.46
CA THR A 121 -25.43 9.82 -1.77
C THR A 121 -25.27 8.32 -1.50
N SER A 122 -24.10 7.76 -1.79
CA SER A 122 -23.79 6.36 -1.55
C SER A 122 -23.68 6.01 -0.06
N PRO A 123 -24.11 4.81 0.37
CA PRO A 123 -23.86 4.32 1.73
C PRO A 123 -22.36 4.33 2.07
N GLU A 124 -21.99 4.84 3.25
CA GLU A 124 -20.58 5.01 3.67
C GLU A 124 -19.94 3.74 4.25
N TRP A 125 -20.74 2.81 4.76
CA TRP A 125 -20.24 1.57 5.40
C TRP A 125 -19.32 0.70 4.52
N PRO A 126 -19.51 0.53 3.19
CA PRO A 126 -18.61 -0.27 2.37
C PRO A 126 -17.26 0.42 2.18
N ALA A 127 -17.24 1.76 2.19
CA ALA A 127 -16.00 2.54 2.08
C ALA A 127 -15.12 2.31 3.33
N ALA A 128 -15.72 2.33 4.52
CA ALA A 128 -15.01 2.00 5.75
C ALA A 128 -14.45 0.57 5.72
N LEU A 129 -15.25 -0.42 5.28
CA LEU A 129 -14.80 -1.81 5.18
C LEU A 129 -13.66 -1.99 4.18
N ILE A 130 -13.68 -1.30 3.03
CA ILE A 130 -12.59 -1.34 2.05
C ILE A 130 -11.29 -0.82 2.67
N ALA A 131 -11.34 0.32 3.35
CA ALA A 131 -10.16 0.91 3.98
C ALA A 131 -9.59 -0.02 5.07
N VAL A 132 -10.46 -0.54 5.95
CA VAL A 132 -10.08 -1.50 7.00
C VAL A 132 -9.49 -2.77 6.39
N TRP A 133 -10.10 -3.31 5.33
CA TRP A 133 -9.61 -4.50 4.65
C TRP A 133 -8.21 -4.31 4.07
N ILE A 134 -7.97 -3.18 3.39
CA ILE A 134 -6.64 -2.85 2.83
C ILE A 134 -5.60 -2.78 3.95
N VAL A 135 -5.90 -2.07 5.04
CA VAL A 135 -4.97 -1.95 6.17
C VAL A 135 -4.71 -3.31 6.81
N ALA A 136 -5.76 -4.07 7.14
CA ALA A 136 -5.64 -5.37 7.79
C ALA A 136 -4.83 -6.35 6.94
N THR A 137 -5.12 -6.44 5.63
CA THR A 137 -4.40 -7.36 4.74
C THR A 137 -2.97 -6.88 4.45
N GLY A 138 -2.72 -5.58 4.35
CA GLY A 138 -1.36 -5.04 4.21
C GLY A 138 -0.50 -5.31 5.45
N VAL A 139 -1.06 -5.14 6.65
CA VAL A 139 -0.39 -5.47 7.91
C VAL A 139 -0.13 -6.97 8.01
N LEU A 140 -1.12 -7.83 7.70
CA LEU A 140 -0.94 -9.28 7.71
C LEU A 140 0.12 -9.74 6.71
N ALA A 141 0.11 -9.18 5.50
CA ALA A 141 1.12 -9.50 4.49
C ALA A 141 2.53 -9.07 4.93
N PHE A 142 2.65 -7.93 5.62
CA PHE A 142 3.92 -7.49 6.18
C PHE A 142 4.40 -8.41 7.31
N LEU A 143 3.53 -8.74 8.26
CA LEU A 143 3.85 -9.63 9.38
C LEU A 143 4.22 -11.05 8.90
N ALA A 144 3.60 -11.53 7.82
CA ALA A 144 3.94 -12.81 7.21
C ALA A 144 5.38 -12.90 6.68
N LEU A 145 6.06 -11.76 6.47
CA LEU A 145 7.48 -11.74 6.09
C LEU A 145 8.43 -12.07 7.26
N PHE A 146 7.95 -11.98 8.50
CA PHE A 146 8.72 -12.12 9.73
C PHE A 146 8.03 -13.12 10.67
N GLN A 147 7.50 -14.21 10.09
CA GLN A 147 6.73 -15.18 10.86
C GLN A 147 7.65 -16.07 11.71
N HIS A 148 8.85 -16.33 11.23
CA HIS A 148 9.90 -17.07 11.92
C HIS A 148 11.10 -16.14 12.14
N GLU A 149 11.68 -16.21 13.33
CA GLU A 149 12.96 -15.56 13.59
C GLU A 149 14.07 -16.52 13.15
N ASP A 150 14.65 -16.26 11.98
CA ASP A 150 15.81 -16.97 11.44
C ASP A 150 17.04 -16.04 11.49
N PRO A 151 17.56 -15.71 12.70
CA PRO A 151 18.66 -14.76 12.84
C PRO A 151 19.93 -15.32 12.20
N ARG A 152 20.47 -14.61 11.21
CA ARG A 152 21.84 -14.86 10.72
C ARG A 152 22.80 -13.90 11.38
N SER A 153 23.83 -14.44 12.03
CA SER A 153 25.01 -13.69 12.44
C SER A 153 26.00 -13.64 11.29
N TRP A 154 26.46 -12.44 10.94
CA TRP A 154 27.57 -12.26 10.01
C TRP A 154 28.83 -11.98 10.83
N THR A 155 29.70 -13.00 10.90
CA THR A 155 31.03 -12.88 11.48
C THR A 155 32.05 -12.73 10.36
N ASN A 156 32.62 -11.53 10.28
CA ASN A 156 33.86 -11.32 9.53
C ASN A 156 34.98 -11.39 10.56
N GLY A 157 36.17 -11.91 10.21
CA GLY A 157 37.21 -12.35 11.15
C GLY A 157 37.65 -11.40 12.29
N ASN A 158 37.21 -10.13 12.30
CA ASN A 158 37.53 -9.12 13.32
C ASN A 158 36.30 -8.44 13.96
N VAL A 159 35.05 -8.71 13.56
CA VAL A 159 33.84 -8.04 14.10
C VAL A 159 32.63 -8.97 14.06
N SER A 160 31.89 -9.07 15.18
CA SER A 160 30.55 -9.65 15.22
C SER A 160 29.54 -8.56 14.90
N TYR A 161 28.94 -8.59 13.70
CA TYR A 161 27.83 -7.70 13.37
C TYR A 161 26.50 -8.31 13.83
N GLY A 162 25.52 -7.43 14.07
CA GLY A 162 24.21 -7.78 14.61
C GLY A 162 23.46 -8.82 13.79
N THR A 163 22.61 -9.58 14.47
CA THR A 163 21.69 -10.54 13.87
C THR A 163 20.65 -9.82 13.04
N SER A 164 20.63 -10.06 11.73
CA SER A 164 19.52 -9.67 10.84
C SER A 164 18.69 -10.90 10.52
N ASP A 165 17.38 -10.74 10.59
CA ASP A 165 16.44 -11.79 10.20
C ASP A 165 16.37 -11.91 8.66
N VAL A 166 16.25 -13.15 8.18
CA VAL A 166 16.22 -13.46 6.75
C VAL A 166 14.83 -13.89 6.35
N ILE A 167 14.20 -13.11 5.46
CA ILE A 167 12.91 -13.46 4.88
C ILE A 167 13.07 -14.73 4.03
N THR A 168 12.49 -15.84 4.49
CA THR A 168 12.55 -17.11 3.79
C THR A 168 11.66 -17.12 2.55
N ARG A 169 11.88 -18.09 1.64
CA ARG A 169 11.00 -18.27 0.47
C ARG A 169 9.55 -18.54 0.88
N ALA A 170 9.34 -19.29 1.96
CA ALA A 170 8.00 -19.63 2.46
C ALA A 170 7.26 -18.39 2.98
N GLU A 171 7.94 -17.53 3.74
CA GLU A 171 7.39 -16.26 4.24
C GLU A 171 7.08 -15.29 3.10
N GLY A 172 8.00 -15.17 2.15
CA GLY A 172 7.77 -14.38 0.93
C GLY A 172 6.55 -14.88 0.14
N MET A 173 6.42 -16.19 -0.06
CA MET A 173 5.25 -16.78 -0.73
C MET A 173 3.96 -16.55 0.05
N THR A 174 4.00 -16.65 1.37
CA THR A 174 2.82 -16.42 2.23
C THR A 174 2.37 -14.97 2.15
N SER A 175 3.30 -14.02 2.25
CA SER A 175 3.04 -12.58 2.09
C SER A 175 2.45 -12.24 0.72
N LEU A 176 3.03 -12.76 -0.36
CA LEU A 176 2.50 -12.59 -1.72
C LEU A 176 1.12 -13.23 -1.88
N GLY A 177 0.91 -14.41 -1.28
CA GLY A 177 -0.37 -15.09 -1.25
C GLY A 177 -1.46 -14.24 -0.59
N VAL A 178 -1.15 -13.61 0.56
CA VAL A 178 -2.07 -12.69 1.25
C VAL A 178 -2.40 -11.49 0.36
N TRP A 179 -1.41 -10.87 -0.28
CA TRP A 179 -1.64 -9.76 -1.21
C TRP A 179 -2.54 -10.17 -2.38
N LEU A 180 -2.22 -11.27 -3.06
CA LEU A 180 -2.98 -11.76 -4.21
C LEU A 180 -4.42 -12.10 -3.84
N ALA A 181 -4.63 -12.84 -2.74
CA ALA A 181 -5.95 -13.16 -2.25
C ALA A 181 -6.75 -11.90 -1.88
N SER A 182 -6.11 -10.94 -1.20
CA SER A 182 -6.74 -9.66 -0.84
C SER A 182 -7.15 -8.87 -2.08
N LEU A 183 -6.29 -8.79 -3.10
CA LEU A 183 -6.59 -8.10 -4.36
C LEU A 183 -7.78 -8.72 -5.10
N VAL A 184 -7.87 -10.06 -5.13
CA VAL A 184 -9.02 -10.77 -5.72
C VAL A 184 -10.31 -10.45 -4.97
N VAL A 185 -10.28 -10.52 -3.63
CA VAL A 185 -11.45 -10.19 -2.79
C VAL A 185 -11.87 -8.74 -2.99
N LEU A 186 -10.92 -7.81 -2.96
CA LEU A 186 -11.18 -6.38 -3.13
C LEU A 186 -11.75 -6.07 -4.53
N ALA A 187 -11.15 -6.61 -5.59
CA ALA A 187 -11.63 -6.43 -6.95
C ALA A 187 -13.05 -6.99 -7.12
N THR A 188 -13.33 -8.17 -6.56
CA THR A 188 -14.66 -8.79 -6.59
C THR A 188 -15.69 -7.96 -5.82
N ALA A 189 -15.35 -7.48 -4.62
CA ALA A 189 -16.22 -6.63 -3.81
C ALA A 189 -16.55 -5.30 -4.53
N LEU A 190 -15.54 -4.65 -5.12
CA LEU A 190 -15.73 -3.41 -5.88
C LEU A 190 -16.62 -3.65 -7.11
N TRP A 191 -16.39 -4.74 -7.84
CA TRP A 191 -17.18 -5.11 -9.02
C TRP A 191 -18.64 -5.42 -8.67
N LEU A 192 -18.88 -6.24 -7.65
CA LEU A 192 -20.23 -6.56 -7.16
C LEU A 192 -20.97 -5.29 -6.73
N TRP A 193 -20.28 -4.40 -6.04
CA TRP A 193 -20.86 -3.12 -5.63
C TRP A 193 -21.25 -2.25 -6.82
N GLU A 194 -20.38 -2.11 -7.81
CA GLU A 194 -20.70 -1.39 -9.04
C GLU A 194 -21.92 -1.99 -9.75
N MET A 195 -22.03 -3.32 -9.81
CA MET A 195 -23.19 -3.99 -10.38
C MET A 195 -24.49 -3.69 -9.63
N MET A 196 -24.50 -3.81 -8.31
CA MET A 196 -25.69 -3.53 -7.50
C MET A 196 -26.15 -2.09 -7.65
N ALA A 197 -25.21 -1.17 -7.75
CA ALA A 197 -25.52 0.23 -7.78
C ALA A 197 -25.90 0.77 -9.17
N ARG A 198 -25.68 0.01 -10.25
CA ARG A 198 -26.27 0.26 -11.57
C ARG A 198 -27.73 -0.21 -11.69
N ARG A 199 -28.20 -1.06 -10.77
CA ARG A 199 -29.57 -1.60 -10.77
C ARG A 199 -30.58 -0.71 -10.03
N ARG A 200 -30.11 0.35 -9.37
CA ARG A 200 -30.95 1.34 -8.68
C ARG A 200 -31.06 2.58 -9.54
#